data_AF-X1NF02-F1
#
_entry.id   AF-X1NF02-F1
#
_cell.length_a   1.000
_cell.length_b   1.000
_cell.length_c   1.000
_cell.angle_alpha   90.00
_cell.angle_beta   90.00
_cell.angle_gamma   90.00
#
_symmetry.space_group_name_H-M   'P 1'
#
loop_
_entity.id
_entity.type
_entity.pdbx_description
1 polymer ?
#
loop_
_entity_poly.entity_id
_entity_poly.type
_entity_poly.pdbx_seq_one_letter_code
_entity_poly.pdbx_strand_id
1 'polypeptide(L)'
;RHWNALVAKYSTHKGRKIDSIGRLVAVVPTPAPKRFTQQAVLVWAVPQQTKGIQRKVPQFEAPEPRENKEEGQWDWRNKAAAAAVERANKHARAVAEVKPGEMIVLAESNYDMTNWDSQGLTERTYQRWNRAIKGSLESLVNEALTEAQHMLEAIGVLFDEAA
;
A
#
# COMPACT_ATOMS: atom_id res chain seq x y z
N ARG A 1 -15.57 -15.99 2.25
CA ARG A 1 -14.31 -15.49 1.63
C ARG A 1 -14.59 -14.19 0.86
N HIS A 2 -15.70 -14.17 0.11
CA HIS A 2 -16.37 -13.03 -0.54
C HIS A 2 -16.41 -11.74 0.30
N TRP A 3 -16.91 -11.79 1.53
CA TRP A 3 -16.93 -10.62 2.42
C TRP A 3 -15.54 -10.00 2.64
N ASN A 4 -14.51 -10.83 2.89
CA ASN A 4 -13.16 -10.32 3.08
C ASN A 4 -12.60 -9.70 1.80
N ALA A 5 -12.98 -10.20 0.61
CA ALA A 5 -12.59 -9.62 -0.67
C ALA A 5 -13.17 -8.21 -0.83
N LEU A 6 -14.46 -8.02 -0.51
CA LEU A 6 -15.11 -6.71 -0.53
C LEU A 6 -14.50 -5.74 0.48
N VAL A 7 -14.29 -6.18 1.73
CA VAL A 7 -13.68 -5.35 2.78
C VAL A 7 -12.24 -4.98 2.41
N ALA A 8 -11.45 -5.92 1.87
CA ALA A 8 -10.09 -5.62 1.42
C ALA A 8 -10.09 -4.59 0.29
N LYS A 9 -11.00 -4.70 -0.68
CA LYS A 9 -11.05 -3.80 -1.83
C LYS A 9 -11.56 -2.40 -1.47
N TYR A 10 -12.70 -2.33 -0.79
CA TYR A 10 -13.48 -1.08 -0.67
C TYR A 10 -13.49 -0.45 0.73
N SER A 11 -13.02 -1.14 1.78
CA SER A 11 -13.04 -0.56 3.13
C SER A 11 -12.08 0.62 3.29
N THR A 12 -12.54 1.65 3.99
CA THR A 12 -11.72 2.80 4.44
C THR A 12 -11.07 2.56 5.80
N HIS A 13 -11.53 1.55 6.55
CA HIS A 13 -11.03 1.27 7.89
C HIS A 13 -9.75 0.43 7.85
N LYS A 14 -8.60 1.03 8.21
CA LYS A 14 -7.27 0.39 8.17
C LYS A 14 -7.23 -1.01 8.79
N GLY A 15 -7.70 -1.15 10.04
CA GLY A 15 -7.66 -2.43 10.77
C GLY A 15 -8.45 -3.57 10.10
N ARG A 16 -9.75 -3.36 9.85
CA ARG A 16 -10.60 -4.31 9.11
C ARG A 16 -10.07 -4.67 7.72
N LYS A 17 -9.51 -3.69 7.00
CA LYS A 17 -8.88 -3.92 5.70
C LYS A 17 -7.66 -4.84 5.81
N ILE A 18 -6.77 -4.58 6.77
CA ILE A 18 -5.57 -5.41 7.01
C ILE A 18 -5.95 -6.82 7.48
N ASP A 19 -6.90 -6.96 8.39
CA ASP A 19 -7.39 -8.28 8.84
C ASP A 19 -7.96 -9.08 7.65
N SER A 20 -8.75 -8.42 6.80
CA SER A 20 -9.32 -9.05 5.60
C SER A 20 -8.25 -9.47 4.59
N ILE A 21 -7.23 -8.63 4.38
CA ILE A 21 -6.05 -8.97 3.55
C ILE A 21 -5.37 -10.23 4.09
N GLY A 22 -5.11 -10.30 5.41
CA GLY A 22 -4.49 -11.45 6.04
C GLY A 22 -5.29 -12.75 5.84
N ARG A 23 -6.62 -12.68 5.98
CA ARG A 23 -7.51 -13.83 5.72
C ARG A 23 -7.52 -14.26 4.25
N LEU A 24 -7.39 -13.32 3.30
CA LEU A 24 -7.31 -13.64 1.87
C LEU A 24 -6.00 -14.34 1.52
N VAL A 25 -4.87 -13.90 2.08
CA VAL A 25 -3.56 -14.55 1.86
C VAL A 25 -3.58 -16.05 2.20
N ALA A 26 -4.30 -16.43 3.25
CA ALA A 26 -4.42 -17.85 3.65
C ALA A 26 -5.28 -18.71 2.71
N VAL A 27 -6.04 -18.08 1.82
CA VAL A 27 -7.11 -18.71 1.04
C VAL A 27 -6.81 -18.73 -0.46
N VAL A 28 -6.00 -17.81 -0.96
CA VAL A 28 -5.70 -17.70 -2.39
C VAL A 28 -4.91 -18.92 -2.87
N PRO A 29 -5.40 -19.68 -3.87
CA PRO A 29 -4.67 -20.80 -4.44
C PRO A 29 -3.53 -20.28 -5.33
N THR A 30 -2.28 -20.50 -4.92
CA THR A 30 -1.12 -20.10 -5.71
C THR A 30 0.11 -20.96 -5.40
N PRO A 31 0.94 -21.28 -6.41
CA PRO A 31 2.25 -21.90 -6.18
C PRO A 31 3.33 -20.89 -5.73
N ALA A 32 2.99 -19.60 -5.63
CA ALA A 32 3.94 -18.55 -5.28
C ALA A 32 4.38 -18.64 -3.78
N PRO A 33 5.61 -18.20 -3.46
CA PRO A 33 6.08 -18.09 -2.08
C PRO A 33 5.18 -17.20 -1.23
N LYS A 34 5.12 -17.48 0.08
CA LYS A 34 4.24 -16.77 1.03
C LYS A 34 4.44 -15.25 1.01
N ARG A 35 5.69 -14.77 0.99
CA ARG A 35 6.01 -13.33 0.94
C ARG A 35 5.48 -12.69 -0.34
N PHE A 36 5.64 -13.37 -1.48
CA PHE A 36 5.13 -12.91 -2.76
C PHE A 36 3.60 -12.79 -2.73
N THR A 37 2.92 -13.82 -2.24
CA THR A 37 1.45 -13.82 -2.09
C THR A 37 0.97 -12.70 -1.18
N GLN A 38 1.66 -12.47 -0.05
CA GLN A 38 1.35 -11.36 0.86
C GLN A 38 1.42 -10.00 0.16
N GLN A 39 2.52 -9.72 -0.55
CA GLN A 39 2.69 -8.45 -1.27
C GLN A 39 1.70 -8.31 -2.42
N ALA A 40 1.45 -9.39 -3.17
CA ALA A 40 0.48 -9.38 -4.28
C ALA A 40 -0.94 -9.06 -3.82
N VAL A 41 -1.40 -9.68 -2.73
CA VAL A 41 -2.73 -9.39 -2.15
C VAL A 41 -2.78 -7.98 -1.57
N LEU A 42 -1.70 -7.53 -0.90
CA LEU A 42 -1.61 -6.19 -0.33
C LEU A 42 -1.72 -5.10 -1.40
N VAL A 43 -0.93 -5.21 -2.47
CA VAL A 43 -0.90 -4.26 -3.60
C VAL A 43 -2.18 -4.31 -4.44
N TRP A 44 -2.85 -5.46 -4.49
CA TRP A 44 -4.18 -5.56 -5.09
C TRP A 44 -5.24 -4.79 -4.28
N ALA A 45 -5.20 -4.91 -2.95
CA ALA A 45 -6.15 -4.25 -2.06
C ALA A 45 -5.86 -2.73 -1.92
N VAL A 46 -4.61 -2.32 -2.03
CA VAL A 46 -4.16 -0.93 -1.96
C VAL A 46 -3.43 -0.56 -3.25
N PRO A 47 -4.15 -0.11 -4.29
CA PRO A 47 -3.54 0.22 -5.58
C PRO A 47 -2.68 1.49 -5.49
N GLN A 48 -1.66 1.57 -6.36
CA GLN A 48 -0.77 2.73 -6.41
C GLN A 48 -1.57 3.97 -6.78
N GLN A 49 -1.45 5.00 -5.94
CA GLN A 49 -2.11 6.28 -6.20
C GLN A 49 -1.28 7.02 -7.26
N THR A 50 -1.69 6.96 -8.53
CA THR A 50 -0.96 7.57 -9.65
C THR A 50 -1.34 9.03 -9.91
N LYS A 51 -2.42 9.54 -9.29
CA LYS A 51 -2.92 10.91 -9.49
C LYS A 51 -3.29 11.59 -8.17
N GLY A 52 -2.69 12.76 -7.91
CA GLY A 52 -3.17 13.78 -6.96
C GLY A 52 -3.16 13.48 -5.45
N ILE A 53 -3.00 12.21 -5.03
CA ILE A 53 -3.18 11.80 -3.62
C ILE A 53 -1.85 11.33 -2.98
N GLN A 54 -0.76 11.25 -3.75
CA GLN A 54 0.58 11.03 -3.21
C GLN A 54 1.02 12.26 -2.42
N ARG A 55 0.78 12.25 -1.11
CA ARG A 55 1.39 13.22 -0.20
C ARG A 55 2.87 12.87 -0.09
N LYS A 56 3.70 13.51 -0.91
CA LYS A 56 5.15 13.49 -0.68
C LYS A 56 5.39 14.08 0.70
N VAL A 57 5.96 13.29 1.60
CA VAL A 57 6.45 13.80 2.87
C VAL A 57 7.47 14.90 2.54
N PRO A 58 7.31 16.14 3.04
CA PRO A 58 8.31 17.17 2.81
C PRO A 58 9.67 16.67 3.29
N GLN A 59 10.63 16.59 2.38
CA GLN A 59 12.02 16.28 2.71
C GLN A 59 12.79 17.60 2.63
N PHE A 60 13.28 18.04 3.78
CA PHE A 60 14.11 19.23 3.90
C PHE A 60 15.57 18.83 3.61
N GLU A 61 16.21 19.55 2.69
CA GLU A 61 17.64 19.41 2.42
C GLU A 61 18.43 20.25 3.41
N ALA A 62 19.61 19.76 3.81
CA ALA A 62 20.51 20.52 4.68
C ALA A 62 21.05 21.73 3.90
N PRO A 63 21.10 22.94 4.51
CA PRO A 63 21.80 24.06 3.91
C PRO A 63 23.27 23.68 3.67
N GLU A 64 23.85 24.22 2.61
CA GLU A 64 25.26 23.98 2.29
C GLU A 64 26.17 24.34 3.49
N PRO A 65 27.09 23.45 3.90
CA PRO A 65 27.99 23.70 5.01
C PRO A 65 28.81 24.96 4.75
N ARG A 66 28.99 25.79 5.78
CA ARG A 66 29.88 26.95 5.67
C ARG A 66 31.32 26.48 5.62
N GLU A 67 32.09 27.06 4.72
CA GLU A 67 33.53 26.85 4.64
C GLU A 67 34.23 27.42 5.88
N ASN A 68 35.14 26.62 6.44
CA ASN A 68 35.97 27.01 7.57
C ASN A 68 37.14 27.85 7.07
N LYS A 69 37.26 29.10 7.52
CA LYS A 69 38.48 29.91 7.30
C LYS A 69 39.61 29.52 8.27
N GLU A 70 39.24 28.96 9.41
CA GLU A 70 40.11 28.43 10.47
C GLU A 70 39.56 27.06 10.90
N GLU A 71 40.43 26.14 11.30
CA GLU A 71 40.04 24.76 11.63
C GLU A 71 38.95 24.74 12.73
N GLY A 72 37.81 24.10 12.43
CA GLY A 72 36.70 23.95 13.37
C GLY A 72 35.80 25.18 13.58
N GLN A 73 36.03 26.31 12.91
CA GLN A 73 35.32 27.58 13.13
C GLN A 73 33.78 27.44 13.07
N TRP A 74 33.26 26.67 12.12
CA TRP A 74 31.83 26.50 11.89
C TRP A 74 31.33 25.07 12.08
N ASP A 75 32.17 24.12 12.52
CA ASP A 75 31.82 22.70 12.63
C ASP A 75 30.62 22.46 13.54
N TRP A 76 30.55 23.15 14.68
CA TRP A 76 29.43 23.02 15.60
C TRP A 76 28.13 23.54 14.99
N ARG A 77 28.18 24.58 14.14
CA ARG A 77 27.02 25.15 13.45
C ARG A 77 26.58 24.27 12.29
N ASN A 78 27.52 23.77 11.49
CA ASN A 78 27.24 22.85 10.40
C ASN A 78 26.61 21.55 10.95
N LYS A 79 27.15 21.01 12.05
CA LYS A 79 26.57 19.86 12.77
C LYS A 79 25.17 20.17 13.35
N ALA A 80 25.00 21.35 13.96
CA ALA A 80 23.69 21.76 14.50
C ALA A 80 22.63 21.95 13.40
N ALA A 81 23.01 22.48 12.24
CA ALA A 81 22.14 22.64 11.08
C ALA A 81 21.73 21.29 10.49
N ALA A 82 22.68 20.37 10.31
CA ALA A 82 22.40 19.00 9.88
C ALA A 82 21.45 18.29 10.85
N ALA A 83 21.73 18.35 12.16
CA ALA A 83 20.88 17.75 13.19
C ALA A 83 19.47 18.38 13.26
N ALA A 84 19.33 19.67 12.94
CA ALA A 84 18.03 20.34 12.87
C ALA A 84 17.18 19.83 11.70
N VAL A 85 17.81 19.64 10.54
CA VAL A 85 17.15 19.09 9.34
C VAL A 85 16.78 17.62 9.53
N GLU A 86 17.65 16.82 10.14
CA GLU A 86 17.32 15.44 10.51
C GLU A 86 16.11 15.36 11.45
N ARG A 87 16.05 16.24 12.47
CA ARG A 87 14.89 16.35 13.35
C ARG A 87 13.62 16.74 12.61
N ALA A 88 13.70 17.73 11.71
CA ALA A 88 12.56 18.17 10.90
C ALA A 88 12.05 17.05 9.98
N ASN A 89 12.96 16.34 9.32
CA ASN A 89 12.62 15.19 8.47
C ASN A 89 12.02 14.03 9.28
N LYS A 90 12.58 13.73 10.46
CA LYS A 90 12.03 12.70 11.36
C LYS A 90 10.61 13.07 11.83
N HIS A 91 10.38 14.33 12.19
CA HIS A 91 9.06 14.83 12.57
C HIS A 91 8.07 14.76 11.40
N ALA A 92 8.46 15.19 10.20
CA ALA A 92 7.62 15.11 9.00
C ALA A 92 7.20 13.66 8.69
N ARG A 93 8.14 12.70 8.81
CA ARG A 93 7.84 11.26 8.68
C ARG A 93 6.86 10.78 9.75
N ALA A 94 7.09 11.11 11.02
CA ALA A 94 6.21 10.71 12.12
C ALA A 94 4.79 11.29 11.96
N VAL A 95 4.65 12.55 11.55
CA VAL A 95 3.32 13.17 11.30
C VAL A 95 2.59 12.47 10.15
N ALA A 96 3.31 12.06 9.11
CA ALA A 96 2.73 11.28 8.01
C ALA A 96 2.26 9.88 8.46
N GLU A 97 2.99 9.25 9.37
CA GLU A 97 2.65 7.92 9.92
C GLU A 97 1.44 7.95 10.89
N VAL A 98 1.32 8.99 11.72
CA VAL A 98 0.42 9.01 12.87
C VAL A 98 -1.05 9.27 12.53
N LYS A 99 -1.41 9.89 11.40
CA LYS A 99 -2.80 10.32 11.15
C LYS A 99 -3.82 9.15 11.21
N PRO A 100 -4.64 9.06 12.27
CA PRO A 100 -5.64 8.02 12.43
C PRO A 100 -6.86 8.32 11.54
N GLY A 101 -7.38 7.31 10.85
CA GLY A 101 -8.53 7.43 9.94
C GLY A 101 -8.20 7.65 8.46
N GLU A 102 -6.93 7.88 8.09
CA GLU A 102 -6.57 8.02 6.68
C GLU A 102 -6.56 6.69 5.91
N MET A 103 -6.74 6.75 4.59
CA MET A 103 -6.61 5.61 3.69
C MET A 103 -5.20 5.01 3.80
N ILE A 104 -5.06 3.68 3.72
CA ILE A 104 -3.74 3.04 3.65
C ILE A 104 -3.08 3.50 2.34
N VAL A 105 -1.89 4.10 2.45
CA VAL A 105 -1.03 4.45 1.31
C VAL A 105 0.27 3.68 1.47
N LEU A 106 0.67 2.95 0.44
CA LEU A 106 1.92 2.20 0.41
C LEU A 106 3.01 3.00 -0.28
N ALA A 107 4.27 2.72 0.08
CA ALA A 107 5.42 3.30 -0.60
C ALA A 107 5.55 2.72 -2.03
N GLU A 108 6.22 3.45 -2.92
CA GLU A 108 6.45 3.00 -4.30
C GLU A 108 7.20 1.66 -4.36
N SER A 109 8.13 1.42 -3.43
CA SER A 109 8.88 0.16 -3.31
C SER A 109 8.01 -1.05 -3.02
N ASN A 110 6.80 -0.88 -2.47
CA ASN A 110 5.86 -1.98 -2.28
C ASN A 110 5.29 -2.49 -3.61
N TYR A 111 5.24 -1.66 -4.66
CA TYR A 111 4.71 -2.03 -5.98
C TYR A 111 5.76 -2.69 -6.87
N ASP A 112 7.04 -2.58 -6.53
CA ASP A 112 8.14 -3.22 -7.23
C ASP A 112 8.20 -4.73 -6.91
N MET A 113 7.80 -5.54 -7.89
CA MET A 113 7.70 -7.00 -7.76
C MET A 113 9.06 -7.68 -7.58
N THR A 114 10.16 -7.02 -7.95
CA THR A 114 11.51 -7.58 -7.77
C THR A 114 11.85 -7.79 -6.30
N ASN A 115 11.23 -6.99 -5.41
CA ASN A 115 11.46 -7.04 -3.95
C ASN A 115 10.50 -7.99 -3.20
N TRP A 116 9.60 -8.68 -3.90
CA TRP A 116 8.56 -9.51 -3.28
C TRP A 116 9.02 -10.91 -2.90
N ASP A 117 10.20 -11.31 -3.37
CA ASP A 117 10.81 -12.61 -3.12
C ASP A 117 12.34 -12.48 -2.97
N SER A 118 12.97 -13.45 -2.34
CA SER A 118 14.43 -13.55 -2.19
C SER A 118 15.07 -14.55 -3.16
N GLN A 119 14.28 -15.33 -3.92
CA GLN A 119 14.79 -16.38 -4.79
C GLN A 119 15.31 -15.89 -6.15
N GLY A 120 15.01 -14.64 -6.53
CA GLY A 120 15.52 -14.06 -7.78
C GLY A 120 15.01 -14.77 -9.05
N LEU A 121 13.76 -15.23 -9.04
CA LEU A 121 13.12 -15.86 -10.20
C LEU A 121 12.94 -14.87 -11.36
N THR A 122 12.66 -15.42 -12.55
CA THR A 122 12.45 -14.63 -13.77
C THR A 122 11.20 -13.75 -13.66
N GLU A 123 11.27 -12.55 -14.25
CA GLU A 123 10.17 -11.58 -14.25
C GLU A 123 8.85 -12.17 -14.78
N ARG A 124 8.92 -12.98 -15.85
CA ARG A 124 7.76 -13.67 -16.44
C ARG A 124 7.01 -14.55 -15.42
N THR A 125 7.74 -15.18 -14.51
CA THR A 125 7.17 -16.03 -13.46
C THR A 125 6.40 -15.16 -12.45
N TYR A 126 7.02 -14.08 -11.98
CA TYR A 126 6.36 -13.14 -11.08
C TYR A 126 5.11 -12.53 -11.71
N GLN A 127 5.18 -12.09 -12.97
CA GLN A 127 4.02 -11.55 -13.69
C GLN A 127 2.88 -12.57 -13.79
N ARG A 128 3.20 -13.83 -14.14
CA ARG A 128 2.21 -14.92 -14.23
C ARG A 128 1.53 -15.17 -12.89
N TRP A 129 2.30 -15.28 -11.80
CA TRP A 129 1.74 -15.47 -10.46
C TRP A 129 0.90 -14.29 -10.01
N ASN A 130 1.38 -13.06 -10.21
CA ASN A 130 0.64 -11.86 -9.84
C ASN A 130 -0.69 -11.77 -10.59
N ARG A 131 -0.69 -12.08 -11.90
CA ARG A 131 -1.92 -12.12 -12.72
C ARG A 131 -2.90 -13.19 -12.22
N ALA A 132 -2.41 -14.38 -11.89
CA ALA A 132 -3.25 -15.47 -11.38
C ALA A 132 -3.87 -15.11 -10.01
N ILE A 133 -3.07 -14.60 -9.08
CA ILE A 133 -3.52 -14.16 -7.76
C ILE A 133 -4.57 -13.06 -7.88
N LYS A 134 -4.28 -12.00 -8.65
CA LYS A 134 -5.22 -10.90 -8.87
C LYS A 134 -6.51 -11.36 -9.54
N GLY A 135 -6.42 -12.23 -10.55
CA GLY A 135 -7.59 -12.80 -11.21
C GLY A 135 -8.49 -13.59 -10.25
N SER A 136 -7.89 -14.41 -9.37
CA SER A 136 -8.64 -15.13 -8.34
C SER A 136 -9.33 -14.18 -7.35
N LEU A 137 -8.67 -13.11 -6.93
CA LEU A 137 -9.24 -12.11 -6.02
C LEU A 137 -10.37 -11.31 -6.67
N GLU A 138 -10.22 -10.91 -7.94
CA GLU A 138 -11.29 -10.23 -8.68
C GLU A 138 -12.50 -11.16 -8.90
N SER A 139 -12.30 -12.46 -9.14
CA SER A 139 -13.41 -13.44 -9.20
C SER A 139 -14.21 -13.45 -7.90
N LEU A 140 -13.51 -13.50 -6.75
CA LEU A 140 -14.17 -13.46 -5.43
C LEU A 140 -14.94 -12.16 -5.21
N VAL A 141 -14.45 -11.02 -5.72
CA VAL A 141 -15.18 -9.75 -5.66
C VAL A 141 -16.42 -9.79 -6.55
N ASN A 142 -16.28 -10.24 -7.79
CA ASN A 142 -17.40 -10.30 -8.73
C ASN A 142 -18.51 -11.23 -8.24
N GLU A 143 -18.16 -12.44 -7.79
CA GLU A 143 -19.11 -13.37 -7.18
C GLU A 143 -19.83 -12.74 -5.98
N ALA A 144 -19.10 -12.01 -5.13
CA ALA A 144 -19.68 -11.35 -3.95
C ALA A 144 -20.67 -10.24 -4.34
N LEU A 145 -20.37 -9.49 -5.40
CA LEU A 145 -21.24 -8.43 -5.91
C LEU A 145 -22.49 -9.02 -6.57
N THR A 146 -22.35 -10.11 -7.33
CA THR A 146 -23.49 -10.83 -7.91
C THR A 146 -24.41 -11.40 -6.82
N GLU A 147 -23.85 -12.04 -5.78
CA GLU A 147 -24.64 -12.52 -4.64
C GLU A 147 -25.35 -11.37 -3.90
N ALA A 148 -24.67 -10.24 -3.71
CA ALA A 148 -25.28 -9.05 -3.10
C ALA A 148 -26.41 -8.48 -3.96
N GLN A 149 -26.24 -8.44 -5.28
CA GLN A 149 -27.28 -8.00 -6.20
C GLN A 149 -28.53 -8.88 -6.09
N HIS A 150 -28.39 -10.21 -6.20
CA HIS A 150 -29.53 -11.13 -6.09
C HIS A 150 -30.26 -10.99 -4.74
N MET A 151 -29.53 -10.78 -3.64
CA MET A 151 -30.14 -10.55 -2.32
C MET A 151 -30.94 -9.26 -2.27
N LEU A 152 -30.43 -8.17 -2.86
CA LEU A 152 -31.09 -6.88 -2.85
C LEU A 152 -32.32 -6.84 -3.76
N GLU A 153 -32.28 -7.52 -4.92
CA GLU A 153 -33.43 -7.74 -5.80
C GLU A 153 -34.52 -8.56 -5.09
N ALA A 154 -34.14 -9.63 -4.39
CA ALA A 154 -35.09 -10.47 -3.65
C ALA A 154 -35.82 -9.72 -2.52
N ILE A 155 -35.18 -8.72 -1.91
CA ILE A 155 -35.78 -7.86 -0.88
C ILE A 155 -36.61 -6.72 -1.51
N GLY A 156 -36.52 -6.52 -2.83
CA GLY A 156 -37.18 -5.42 -3.55
C GLY A 156 -36.51 -4.06 -3.31
N VAL A 157 -35.23 -4.05 -2.91
CA VAL A 157 -34.43 -2.83 -2.75
C VAL A 157 -33.85 -2.38 -4.09
N LEU A 158 -33.51 -3.33 -4.96
CA LEU A 158 -33.12 -3.09 -6.34
C LEU A 158 -34.25 -3.52 -7.28
N PHE A 159 -34.47 -2.74 -8.33
CA PHE A 159 -35.37 -3.04 -9.43
C PHE A 159 -34.57 -3.09 -10.74
N ASP A 160 -34.94 -3.99 -11.64
CA ASP A 160 -34.28 -4.22 -12.93
C ASP A 160 -34.49 -3.10 -13.98
N GLU A 161 -34.97 -1.92 -13.60
CA GLU A 161 -35.16 -0.81 -14.54
C GLU A 161 -33.82 -0.14 -14.90
N ALA A 162 -33.11 -0.76 -15.84
CA ALA A 162 -32.14 -0.06 -16.67
C ALA A 162 -32.91 0.79 -17.70
N ALA A 163 -32.84 2.11 -17.55
CA ALA A 163 -33.34 3.10 -18.51
C ALA A 163 -32.47 3.19 -19.77
#